data_AF-A0A6I2MC69-F1
#
_entry.id   AF-A0A6I2MC69-F1
#
_cell.length_a   1.000
_cell.length_b   1.000
_cell.length_c   1.000
_cell.angle_alpha   90.00
_cell.angle_beta   90.00
_cell.angle_gamma   90.00
#
_symmetry.space_group_name_H-M   'P 1'
#
loop_
_entity.id
_entity.type
_entity.pdbx_description
1 polymer ?
#
loop_
_entity_poly.entity_id
_entity_poly.type
_entity_poly.pdbx_seq_one_letter_code
_entity_poly.pdbx_strand_id
1 'polypeptide(L)'
;MKFISSTFTALILFFGFGHAGFAQSSFNKEDAAELAREAAQTQLNLTENERSLEEIEQALDPYFTDEFIDGYMKENVHKGNEKYIVYGSDFTPYGIPFFNYDENMKFSSENSKLKLYQFFPAEDEGPVSYEDHFETVEFTKEDGSYKISSIQYSDQEPKAEAAEEKKEDDSAINVSMLFTNTFEDLNEAEPFQNKQDLSFLWTSYFKAKNFLTAYYQPDQQMDSAYYGE
;
A
#
# COMPACT_ATOMS: atom_id res chain seq x y z
N MET A 1 3.77 -18.28 -55.57
CA MET A 1 3.09 -17.72 -54.37
C MET A 1 3.63 -18.42 -53.13
N LYS A 2 4.67 -17.86 -52.50
CA LYS A 2 5.33 -18.41 -51.30
C LYS A 2 5.99 -17.29 -50.49
N PHE A 3 5.26 -16.22 -50.14
CA PHE A 3 5.83 -15.15 -49.31
C PHE A 3 4.85 -14.51 -48.32
N ILE A 4 3.69 -15.13 -48.06
CA ILE A 4 2.65 -14.54 -47.18
C ILE A 4 2.57 -15.24 -45.81
N SER A 5 3.24 -16.37 -45.62
CA SER A 5 3.13 -17.14 -44.36
C SER A 5 4.13 -16.75 -43.26
N SER A 6 5.16 -15.95 -43.56
CA SER A 6 6.28 -15.73 -42.60
C SER A 6 6.13 -14.49 -41.71
N THR A 7 5.25 -13.55 -42.05
CA THR A 7 5.11 -12.30 -41.28
C THR A 7 4.12 -12.40 -40.13
N PHE A 8 3.23 -13.39 -40.12
CA PHE A 8 2.25 -13.57 -39.05
C PHE A 8 2.86 -14.20 -37.79
N THR A 9 3.87 -15.07 -37.93
CA THR A 9 4.53 -15.73 -36.78
C THR A 9 5.40 -14.77 -35.98
N ALA A 10 5.98 -13.74 -36.61
CA ALA A 10 6.82 -12.75 -35.91
C ALA A 10 6.00 -11.75 -35.09
N LEU A 11 4.74 -11.49 -35.45
CA LEU A 11 3.89 -10.55 -34.70
C LEU A 11 3.41 -11.13 -33.36
N ILE A 12 3.23 -12.46 -33.28
CA ILE A 12 2.73 -13.14 -32.08
C ILE A 12 3.81 -13.20 -30.98
N LEU A 13 5.10 -13.27 -31.36
CA LEU A 13 6.20 -13.25 -30.40
C LEU A 13 6.43 -11.87 -29.75
N PHE A 14 5.98 -10.77 -30.37
CA PHE A 14 6.10 -9.43 -29.79
C PHE A 14 5.03 -9.12 -28.73
N PHE A 15 3.87 -9.79 -28.78
CA PHE A 15 2.82 -9.65 -27.78
C PHE A 15 2.93 -10.64 -26.60
N GLY A 16 3.83 -11.63 -26.68
CA GLY A 16 3.93 -12.72 -25.69
C GLY A 16 4.81 -12.46 -24.47
N PHE A 17 5.68 -11.43 -24.48
CA PHE A 17 6.69 -11.21 -23.43
C PHE A 17 6.62 -9.84 -22.72
N GLY A 18 5.52 -9.11 -22.90
CA GLY A 18 5.35 -7.77 -22.33
C GLY A 18 4.57 -7.67 -21.01
N HIS A 19 4.19 -8.78 -20.39
CA HIS A 19 3.63 -8.72 -19.04
C HIS A 19 4.80 -8.71 -18.05
N ALA A 20 5.45 -7.54 -17.91
CA ALA A 20 6.08 -7.22 -16.65
C ALA A 20 4.98 -7.36 -15.59
N GLY A 21 5.04 -8.43 -14.81
CA GLY A 21 4.20 -8.55 -13.64
C GLY A 21 4.46 -7.29 -12.83
N PHE A 22 3.43 -6.44 -12.68
CA PHE A 22 3.45 -5.43 -11.64
C PHE A 22 3.52 -6.23 -10.33
N ALA A 23 4.73 -6.42 -9.82
CA ALA A 23 4.91 -6.71 -8.42
C ALA A 23 4.28 -5.52 -7.71
N GLN A 24 3.13 -5.75 -7.09
CA GLN A 24 2.50 -4.77 -6.23
C GLN A 24 3.43 -4.64 -5.03
N SER A 25 4.41 -3.72 -5.09
CA SER A 25 5.26 -3.45 -3.95
C SER A 25 4.36 -3.04 -2.79
N SER A 26 4.49 -3.73 -1.67
CA SER A 26 3.83 -3.32 -0.44
C SER A 26 4.51 -2.04 0.03
N PHE A 27 3.75 -0.95 0.09
CA PHE A 27 4.23 0.32 0.64
C PHE A 27 4.62 0.13 2.10
N ASN A 28 5.92 0.27 2.38
CA ASN A 28 6.53 -0.04 3.67
C ASN A 28 7.01 1.25 4.38
N LYS A 29 7.71 1.08 5.52
CA LYS A 29 8.24 2.20 6.31
C LYS A 29 9.23 3.05 5.49
N GLU A 30 10.10 2.40 4.73
CA GLU A 30 11.12 3.07 3.91
C GLU A 30 10.48 3.90 2.80
N ASP A 31 9.47 3.35 2.11
CA ASP A 31 8.70 4.07 1.09
C ASP A 31 7.97 5.27 1.68
N ALA A 32 7.35 5.10 2.86
CA ALA A 32 6.66 6.18 3.57
C ALA A 32 7.63 7.29 4.01
N ALA A 33 8.80 6.91 4.51
CA ALA A 33 9.84 7.85 4.94
C ALA A 33 10.45 8.60 3.76
N GLU A 34 10.67 7.94 2.62
CA GLU A 34 11.13 8.60 1.40
C GLU A 34 10.09 9.62 0.90
N LEU A 35 8.83 9.20 0.80
CA LEU A 35 7.75 10.06 0.33
C LEU A 35 7.60 11.30 1.21
N ALA A 36 7.63 11.14 2.54
CA ALA A 36 7.60 12.26 3.48
C ALA A 36 8.82 13.19 3.31
N ARG A 37 10.02 12.64 3.09
CA ARG A 37 11.24 13.44 2.91
C ARG A 37 11.22 14.26 1.64
N GLU A 38 10.83 13.65 0.51
CA GLU A 38 10.71 14.35 -0.77
C GLU A 38 9.62 15.43 -0.71
N ALA A 39 8.51 15.14 -0.04
CA ALA A 39 7.43 16.10 0.21
C ALA A 39 7.91 17.29 1.05
N ALA A 40 8.65 17.05 2.13
CA ALA A 40 9.24 18.10 2.96
C ALA A 40 10.22 18.97 2.16
N GLN A 41 11.11 18.35 1.39
CA GLN A 41 12.07 19.07 0.54
C GLN A 41 11.34 19.92 -0.51
N THR A 42 10.26 19.39 -1.10
CA THR A 42 9.43 20.14 -2.05
C THR A 42 8.81 21.36 -1.40
N GLN A 43 8.22 21.23 -0.20
CA GLN A 43 7.68 22.36 0.55
C GLN A 43 8.74 23.41 0.88
N LEU A 44 9.94 22.99 1.28
CA LEU A 44 11.07 23.91 1.52
C LEU A 44 11.47 24.65 0.25
N ASN A 45 11.58 23.96 -0.88
CA ASN A 45 11.93 24.58 -2.17
C ASN A 45 10.89 25.63 -2.58
N LEU A 46 9.62 25.43 -2.25
CA LEU A 46 8.55 26.41 -2.50
C LEU A 46 8.79 27.76 -1.81
N THR A 47 9.57 27.78 -0.71
CA THR A 47 9.90 29.01 0.03
C THR A 47 10.96 29.89 -0.62
N GLU A 48 11.75 29.33 -1.54
CA GLU A 48 12.95 30.01 -2.06
C GLU A 48 12.64 31.15 -3.05
N ASN A 49 11.60 30.98 -3.88
CA ASN A 49 11.35 31.85 -5.03
C ASN A 49 9.84 32.01 -5.29
N GLU A 50 9.45 33.15 -5.85
CA GLU A 50 8.07 33.36 -6.31
C GLU A 50 7.73 32.50 -7.53
N ARG A 51 6.53 31.90 -7.53
CA ARG A 51 6.02 30.95 -8.55
C ARG A 51 4.55 31.24 -8.87
N SER A 52 4.06 30.75 -10.01
CA SER A 52 2.63 30.79 -10.34
C SER A 52 1.87 29.79 -9.46
N LEU A 53 0.55 29.95 -9.31
CA LEU A 53 -0.26 28.99 -8.57
C LEU A 53 -0.16 27.58 -9.17
N GLU A 54 -0.20 27.49 -10.51
CA GLU A 54 -0.04 26.23 -11.24
C GLU A 54 1.33 25.59 -11.00
N GLU A 55 2.41 26.36 -10.97
CA GLU A 55 3.76 25.86 -10.66
C GLU A 55 3.84 25.31 -9.23
N ILE A 56 3.10 25.90 -8.28
CA ILE A 56 3.06 25.42 -6.89
C ILE A 56 2.23 24.14 -6.79
N GLU A 57 1.02 24.11 -7.36
CA GLU A 57 0.15 22.94 -7.38
C GLU A 57 0.84 21.74 -8.06
N GLN A 58 1.48 21.95 -9.21
CA GLN A 58 2.23 20.90 -9.92
C GLN A 58 3.42 20.36 -9.13
N ALA A 59 4.05 21.19 -8.29
CA ALA A 59 5.12 20.72 -7.43
C ALA A 59 4.60 19.82 -6.30
N LEU A 60 3.40 20.09 -5.79
CA LEU A 60 2.78 19.35 -4.68
C LEU A 60 2.06 18.08 -5.13
N ASP A 61 1.46 18.06 -6.33
CA ASP A 61 0.65 16.97 -6.85
C ASP A 61 1.27 15.56 -6.72
N PRO A 62 2.58 15.34 -6.98
CA PRO A 62 3.16 14.01 -6.87
C PRO A 62 3.11 13.43 -5.44
N TYR A 63 2.99 14.27 -4.43
CA TYR A 63 3.21 13.93 -3.03
C TYR A 63 1.93 13.98 -2.19
N PHE A 64 0.99 14.85 -2.53
CA PHE A 64 -0.14 15.22 -1.68
C PHE A 64 -1.48 14.96 -2.37
N THR A 65 -2.46 14.51 -1.61
CA THR A 65 -3.85 14.40 -2.10
C THR A 65 -4.40 15.79 -2.45
N ASP A 66 -5.35 15.86 -3.38
CA ASP A 66 -5.96 17.14 -3.80
C ASP A 66 -6.51 17.96 -2.62
N GLU A 67 -7.18 17.29 -1.66
CA GLU A 67 -7.70 17.95 -0.44
C GLU A 67 -6.60 18.58 0.41
N PHE A 68 -5.45 17.92 0.51
CA PHE A 68 -4.29 18.47 1.22
C PHE A 68 -3.73 19.69 0.49
N ILE A 69 -3.63 19.62 -0.84
CA ILE A 69 -3.12 20.72 -1.67
C ILE A 69 -4.02 21.94 -1.52
N ASP A 70 -5.34 21.78 -1.62
CA ASP A 70 -6.30 22.88 -1.44
C ASP A 70 -6.11 23.59 -0.09
N GLY A 71 -5.93 22.81 0.98
CA GLY A 71 -5.64 23.33 2.32
C GLY A 71 -4.29 24.05 2.39
N TYR A 72 -3.23 23.43 1.87
CA TYR A 72 -1.89 23.98 1.84
C TYR A 72 -1.83 25.31 1.08
N MET A 73 -2.46 25.36 -0.11
CA MET A 73 -2.52 26.54 -0.97
C MET A 73 -3.24 27.69 -0.26
N LYS A 74 -4.36 27.40 0.40
CA LYS A 74 -5.14 28.42 1.11
C LYS A 74 -4.38 29.03 2.29
N GLU A 75 -3.69 28.22 3.08
CA GLU A 75 -3.07 28.69 4.32
C GLU A 75 -1.65 29.27 4.11
N ASN A 76 -0.88 28.74 3.15
CA ASN A 76 0.55 29.06 3.04
C ASN A 76 0.94 29.88 1.80
N VAL A 77 0.09 29.95 0.77
CA VAL A 77 0.44 30.67 -0.46
C VAL A 77 -0.07 32.10 -0.40
N HIS A 78 0.85 33.04 -0.54
CA HIS A 78 0.58 34.47 -0.45
C HIS A 78 0.95 35.19 -1.74
N LYS A 79 0.32 36.34 -1.99
CA LYS A 79 0.69 37.21 -3.12
C LYS A 79 2.07 37.83 -2.85
N GLY A 80 3.03 37.53 -3.72
CA GLY A 80 4.35 38.14 -3.74
C GLY A 80 4.39 39.44 -4.55
N ASN A 81 5.59 39.91 -4.86
CA ASN A 81 5.84 41.11 -5.65
C ASN A 81 5.39 40.93 -7.11
N GLU A 82 5.74 39.80 -7.73
CA GLU A 82 5.45 39.48 -9.13
C GLU A 82 4.41 38.36 -9.22
N LYS A 83 4.66 37.23 -8.54
CA LYS A 83 3.81 36.04 -8.55
C LYS A 83 3.31 35.71 -7.14
N TYR A 84 3.43 34.47 -6.68
CA TYR A 84 3.01 33.98 -5.37
C TYR A 84 4.20 33.35 -4.65
N ILE A 85 4.19 33.39 -3.32
CA ILE A 85 5.26 32.85 -2.49
C ILE A 85 4.70 32.11 -1.30
N VAL A 86 5.42 31.05 -0.89
CA VAL A 86 5.23 30.39 0.38
C VAL A 86 6.24 30.96 1.36
N TYR A 87 5.81 31.44 2.51
CA TYR A 87 6.74 31.84 3.56
C TYR A 87 7.04 30.66 4.46
N GLY A 88 8.32 30.43 4.76
CA GLY A 88 8.70 29.50 5.82
C GLY A 88 8.15 29.97 7.16
N SER A 89 7.55 29.05 7.92
CA SER A 89 7.08 29.29 9.27
C SER A 89 7.50 28.14 10.16
N ASP A 90 7.89 28.47 11.39
CA ASP A 90 8.32 27.51 12.40
C ASP A 90 7.14 26.65 12.92
N PHE A 91 5.90 26.99 12.55
CA PHE A 91 4.71 26.18 12.80
C PHE A 91 3.73 26.32 11.63
N THR A 92 3.52 25.22 10.89
CA THR A 92 2.55 25.20 9.77
C THR A 92 1.68 23.95 9.87
N PRO A 93 0.33 24.09 9.98
CA PRO A 93 -0.58 22.95 10.05
C PRO A 93 -0.50 21.98 8.85
N TYR A 94 0.12 22.41 7.75
CA TYR A 94 0.32 21.64 6.53
C TYR A 94 1.80 21.40 6.20
N GLY A 95 2.73 21.71 7.10
CA GLY A 95 4.15 21.42 6.91
C GLY A 95 4.48 20.01 7.35
N ILE A 96 5.26 19.29 6.53
CA ILE A 96 5.74 17.97 6.93
C ILE A 96 6.62 18.10 8.19
N PRO A 97 6.39 17.27 9.22
CA PRO A 97 7.19 17.25 10.43
C PRO A 97 8.69 17.14 10.14
N PHE A 98 9.51 17.79 10.98
CA PHE A 98 10.97 17.65 10.93
C PHE A 98 11.42 16.31 11.54
N PHE A 99 11.01 15.21 10.92
CA PHE A 99 11.43 13.87 11.31
C PHE A 99 12.95 13.73 11.19
N ASN A 100 13.51 12.87 12.05
CA ASN A 100 14.95 12.57 12.01
C ASN A 100 15.30 11.58 10.90
N TYR A 101 14.29 10.96 10.26
CA TYR A 101 14.46 9.93 9.23
C TYR A 101 15.37 8.77 9.67
N ASP A 102 15.24 8.37 10.94
CA ASP A 102 16.04 7.34 11.58
C ASP A 102 15.20 6.11 12.00
N GLU A 103 15.81 5.21 12.76
CA GLU A 103 15.15 3.99 13.24
C GLU A 103 13.99 4.25 14.24
N ASN A 104 13.95 5.41 14.90
CA ASN A 104 12.95 5.76 15.92
C ASN A 104 11.59 6.11 15.32
N MET A 105 11.51 6.37 14.02
CA MET A 105 10.25 6.51 13.32
C MET A 105 9.46 5.21 13.37
N LYS A 106 8.16 5.31 13.59
CA LYS A 106 7.25 4.15 13.62
C LYS A 106 6.33 4.19 12.43
N PHE A 107 6.01 3.01 11.92
CA PHE A 107 5.09 2.83 10.80
C PHE A 107 4.00 1.84 11.19
N SER A 108 2.75 2.21 10.97
CA SER A 108 1.59 1.38 11.34
C SER A 108 0.43 1.55 10.37
N SER A 109 -0.55 0.67 10.49
CA SER A 109 -1.81 0.75 9.76
C SER A 109 -2.96 0.81 10.75
N GLU A 110 -3.93 1.69 10.51
CA GLU A 110 -5.18 1.75 11.28
C GLU A 110 -6.33 2.09 10.32
N ASN A 111 -7.40 1.30 10.30
CA ASN A 111 -8.56 1.52 9.43
C ASN A 111 -8.20 1.72 7.94
N SER A 112 -7.21 0.97 7.44
CA SER A 112 -6.67 1.09 6.07
C SER A 112 -5.94 2.40 5.76
N LYS A 113 -5.64 3.22 6.76
CA LYS A 113 -4.73 4.36 6.65
C LYS A 113 -3.35 3.96 7.15
N LEU A 114 -2.33 4.26 6.34
CA LEU A 114 -0.94 4.06 6.73
C LEU A 114 -0.46 5.31 7.46
N LYS A 115 0.32 5.12 8.52
CA LYS A 115 0.77 6.18 9.42
C LYS A 115 2.26 6.08 9.63
N LEU A 116 2.97 7.18 9.39
CA LEU A 116 4.38 7.35 9.75
C LEU A 116 4.45 8.40 10.85
N TYR A 117 5.06 8.09 11.98
CA TYR A 117 5.06 8.98 13.14
C TYR A 117 6.35 8.92 13.94
N GLN A 118 6.62 10.00 14.67
CA GLN A 118 7.77 10.15 15.55
C GLN A 118 7.33 10.85 16.84
N PHE A 119 7.95 10.46 17.95
CA PHE A 119 7.84 11.17 19.23
C PHE A 119 8.79 12.37 19.25
N PHE A 120 8.29 13.52 19.66
CA PHE A 120 9.05 14.75 19.88
C PHE A 120 9.04 15.06 21.38
N PRO A 121 10.21 15.00 22.06
CA PRO A 121 10.31 15.35 23.47
C PRO A 121 10.07 16.84 23.67
N ALA A 122 9.49 17.23 24.80
CA ALA A 122 9.25 18.62 25.15
C ALA A 122 10.53 19.46 25.02
N GLU A 123 10.37 20.67 24.49
CA GLU A 123 11.41 21.68 24.39
C GLU A 123 10.91 22.95 25.07
N ASP A 124 11.60 23.36 26.13
CA ASP A 124 11.33 24.60 26.87
C ASP A 124 12.45 25.64 26.69
N GLU A 125 13.53 25.28 25.99
CA GLU A 125 14.66 26.16 25.67
C GLU A 125 14.59 26.66 24.22
N GLY A 126 14.22 27.93 24.02
CA GLY A 126 14.28 28.56 22.70
C GLY A 126 13.21 29.60 22.43
N PRO A 127 13.11 30.10 21.19
CA PRO A 127 12.06 31.05 20.79
C PRO A 127 10.67 30.41 20.69
N VAL A 128 10.60 29.07 20.64
CA VAL A 128 9.37 28.26 20.55
C VAL A 128 9.47 27.14 21.57
N SER A 129 8.41 26.94 22.36
CA SER A 129 8.32 25.88 23.36
C SER A 129 7.14 24.96 23.06
N TYR A 130 7.29 23.67 23.32
CA TYR A 130 6.22 22.67 23.15
C TYR A 130 6.36 21.52 24.16
N GLU A 131 5.25 20.86 24.45
CA GLU A 131 5.19 19.68 25.32
C GLU A 131 5.52 18.40 24.54
N ASP A 132 5.72 17.30 25.26
CA ASP A 132 5.85 15.96 24.69
C ASP A 132 4.67 15.66 23.75
N HIS A 133 4.96 15.32 22.50
CA HIS A 133 3.91 14.99 21.53
C HIS A 133 4.39 14.04 20.44
N PHE A 134 3.45 13.55 19.65
CA PHE A 134 3.68 12.80 18.43
C PHE A 134 3.24 13.62 17.24
N GLU A 135 4.07 13.63 16.20
CA GLU A 135 3.69 14.12 14.88
C GLU A 135 3.51 12.92 13.94
N THR A 136 2.42 12.92 13.18
CA THR A 136 2.01 11.81 12.31
C THR A 136 1.71 12.31 10.91
N VAL A 137 2.23 11.60 9.91
CA VAL A 137 1.85 11.73 8.49
C VAL A 137 0.98 10.55 8.10
N GLU A 138 -0.21 10.81 7.58
CA GLU A 138 -1.12 9.78 7.07
C GLU A 138 -1.07 9.67 5.55
N PHE A 139 -1.03 8.43 5.05
CA PHE A 139 -1.00 8.13 3.62
C PHE A 139 -2.28 7.44 3.17
N THR A 140 -2.78 7.87 2.02
CA THR A 140 -3.93 7.27 1.34
C THR A 140 -3.54 6.94 -0.11
N LYS A 141 -4.13 5.88 -0.66
CA LYS A 141 -3.88 5.48 -2.05
C LYS A 141 -4.85 6.19 -3.00
N GLU A 142 -4.33 6.99 -3.92
CA GLU A 142 -5.06 7.69 -4.99
C GLU A 142 -4.45 7.32 -6.34
N ASP A 143 -5.27 6.98 -7.33
CA ASP A 143 -4.85 6.65 -8.71
C ASP A 143 -3.71 5.61 -8.83
N GLY A 144 -3.55 4.75 -7.83
CA GLY A 144 -2.56 3.69 -7.83
C GLY A 144 -1.26 4.01 -7.08
N SER A 145 -1.02 5.26 -6.68
CA SER A 145 0.11 5.69 -5.84
C SER A 145 -0.36 6.06 -4.42
N TYR A 146 0.55 6.01 -3.45
CA TYR A 146 0.29 6.56 -2.12
C TYR A 146 0.63 8.05 -2.12
N LYS A 147 -0.26 8.85 -1.53
CA LYS A 147 -0.08 10.28 -1.32
C LYS A 147 -0.32 10.64 0.15
N ILE A 148 0.27 11.73 0.58
CA ILE A 148 0.09 12.30 1.92
C ILE A 148 -1.28 12.99 1.99
N SER A 149 -2.08 12.55 2.94
CA SER A 149 -3.49 12.95 3.09
C SER A 149 -3.74 13.84 4.31
N SER A 150 -2.97 13.69 5.38
CA SER A 150 -3.06 14.57 6.54
C SER A 150 -1.80 14.54 7.40
N ILE A 151 -1.67 15.57 8.24
CA ILE A 151 -0.66 15.70 9.28
C ILE A 151 -1.39 15.91 10.60
N GLN A 152 -0.98 15.20 11.64
CA GLN A 152 -1.63 15.22 12.96
C GLN A 152 -0.62 15.40 14.09
N TYR A 153 -1.02 16.20 15.07
CA TYR A 153 -0.32 16.44 16.33
C TYR A 153 -1.14 15.83 17.47
N SER A 154 -0.50 15.04 18.33
CA SER A 154 -1.20 14.34 19.42
C SER A 154 -0.28 14.05 20.59
N ASP A 155 -0.74 14.31 21.82
CA ASP A 155 -0.02 13.92 23.05
C ASP A 155 -0.11 12.40 23.30
N GLN A 156 -0.91 11.67 22.51
CA GLN A 156 -1.09 10.24 22.59
C GLN A 156 -0.43 9.57 21.39
N GLU A 157 0.26 8.45 21.65
CA GLU A 157 0.83 7.63 20.59
C GLU A 157 -0.28 7.19 19.62
N PRO A 158 -0.08 7.34 18.30
CA PRO A 158 -1.03 6.86 17.31
C PRO A 158 -1.34 5.39 17.51
N LYS A 159 -2.62 5.02 17.45
CA LYS A 159 -3.02 3.62 17.54
C LYS A 159 -2.43 2.85 16.35
N ALA A 160 -1.71 1.79 16.67
CA ALA A 160 -1.02 0.97 15.69
C ALA A 160 -1.51 -0.48 15.81
N GLU A 161 -2.14 -0.99 14.75
CA GLU A 161 -1.88 -2.37 14.37
C GLU A 161 -0.61 -2.32 13.52
N ALA A 162 0.42 -3.10 13.87
CA ALA A 162 1.65 -3.12 13.10
C ALA A 162 1.27 -3.41 11.63
N ALA A 163 1.64 -2.50 10.72
CA ALA A 163 1.45 -2.75 9.30
C ALA A 163 2.29 -3.99 8.97
N GLU A 164 1.65 -5.09 8.62
CA GLU A 164 2.37 -6.35 8.38
C GLU A 164 3.42 -6.12 7.28
N GLU A 165 4.70 -6.14 7.67
CA GLU A 165 5.79 -6.41 6.75
C GLU A 165 5.56 -7.81 6.19
N LYS A 166 4.98 -7.90 5.00
CA LYS A 166 4.99 -9.14 4.25
C LYS A 166 6.42 -9.43 3.82
N LYS A 167 7.13 -10.20 4.64
CA LYS A 167 8.33 -10.91 4.20
C LYS A 167 7.91 -11.83 3.06
N GLU A 168 8.61 -11.74 1.93
CA GLU A 168 8.51 -12.72 0.85
C GLU A 168 8.82 -14.10 1.44
N ASP A 169 7.79 -14.95 1.56
CA ASP A 169 7.92 -16.37 1.86
C ASP A 169 7.89 -17.13 0.54
N ASP A 170 9.06 -17.64 0.15
CA ASP A 170 9.22 -18.57 -0.97
C ASP A 170 8.24 -19.75 -0.76
N SER A 171 7.27 -19.83 -1.65
CA SER A 171 6.16 -20.77 -1.58
C SER A 171 6.61 -22.23 -1.45
N ALA A 172 6.52 -22.76 -0.24
CA ALA A 172 6.28 -24.17 0.01
C ALA A 172 5.08 -24.29 0.96
N ILE A 173 3.93 -24.70 0.42
CA ILE A 173 2.70 -24.95 1.18
C ILE A 173 3.04 -25.95 2.30
N ASN A 174 3.11 -25.48 3.55
CA ASN A 174 3.22 -26.35 4.72
C ASN A 174 1.85 -26.98 5.02
N VAL A 175 1.62 -28.12 4.37
CA VAL A 175 0.43 -28.97 4.53
C VAL A 175 0.20 -29.40 6.00
N SER A 176 1.21 -29.30 6.87
CA SER A 176 1.11 -29.63 8.29
C SER A 176 0.12 -28.74 9.08
N MET A 177 -0.10 -27.49 8.64
CA MET A 177 -1.04 -26.58 9.30
C MET A 177 -2.51 -26.86 8.95
N LEU A 178 -2.77 -27.56 7.84
CA LEU A 178 -4.13 -27.94 7.43
C LEU A 178 -4.70 -29.11 8.25
N PHE A 179 -3.85 -29.94 8.87
CA PHE A 179 -4.28 -31.09 9.65
C PHE A 179 -4.37 -30.85 11.16
N THR A 180 -3.78 -29.78 11.67
CA THR A 180 -3.75 -29.46 13.11
C THR A 180 -5.00 -28.71 13.56
N ASN A 181 -5.50 -27.76 12.77
CA ASN A 181 -6.70 -26.99 13.14
C ASN A 181 -8.04 -27.74 12.93
N THR A 182 -8.03 -28.96 12.40
CA THR A 182 -9.26 -29.74 12.19
C THR A 182 -9.58 -30.69 13.36
N PHE A 183 -8.65 -30.89 14.31
CA PHE A 183 -8.84 -31.85 15.42
C PHE A 183 -9.02 -31.22 16.80
N GLU A 184 -8.66 -29.94 17.00
CA GLU A 184 -8.83 -29.28 18.29
C GLU A 184 -10.28 -28.80 18.55
N ASP A 185 -11.09 -28.59 17.50
CA ASP A 185 -12.44 -28.00 17.64
C ASP A 185 -13.59 -29.03 17.71
N LEU A 186 -13.28 -30.31 17.97
CA LEU A 186 -14.29 -31.39 18.09
C LEU A 186 -14.54 -31.86 19.53
N ASN A 187 -13.88 -31.28 20.53
CA ASN A 187 -14.05 -31.70 21.93
C ASN A 187 -14.99 -30.81 22.76
N GLU A 188 -15.55 -29.73 22.22
CA GLU A 188 -16.46 -28.82 22.99
C GLU A 188 -17.75 -28.42 22.25
N ALA A 189 -18.39 -29.36 21.53
CA ALA A 189 -19.73 -29.10 20.98
C ALA A 189 -20.80 -30.02 21.59
N GLU A 190 -21.64 -29.44 22.45
CA GLU A 190 -22.91 -30.02 22.92
C GLU A 190 -23.81 -30.46 21.73
N PRO A 191 -24.65 -31.50 21.87
CA PRO A 191 -25.36 -32.08 20.73
C PRO A 191 -26.51 -31.18 20.24
N PHE A 192 -26.32 -30.57 19.06
CA PHE A 192 -27.35 -29.80 18.37
C PHE A 192 -28.55 -30.66 17.94
N GLN A 193 -29.75 -30.32 18.42
CA GLN A 193 -31.00 -31.05 18.18
C GLN A 193 -31.85 -30.53 16.99
N ASN A 194 -31.32 -29.75 16.05
CA ASN A 194 -32.14 -29.17 14.97
C ASN A 194 -31.65 -29.52 13.56
N LYS A 195 -32.54 -30.14 12.75
CA LYS A 195 -32.25 -30.68 11.40
C LYS A 195 -32.20 -29.63 10.28
N GLN A 196 -32.33 -28.35 10.57
CA GLN A 196 -32.30 -27.30 9.54
C GLN A 196 -30.91 -26.72 9.22
N ASP A 197 -29.86 -27.08 9.95
CA ASP A 197 -28.51 -26.49 9.76
C ASP A 197 -27.52 -27.34 8.96
N LEU A 198 -27.96 -28.49 8.41
CA LEU A 198 -27.08 -29.40 7.68
C LEU A 198 -26.91 -29.06 6.18
N SER A 199 -27.54 -27.99 5.68
CA SER A 199 -27.40 -27.58 4.28
C SER A 199 -26.07 -26.88 3.97
N PHE A 200 -25.43 -26.26 4.97
CA PHE A 200 -24.20 -25.47 4.76
C PHE A 200 -22.93 -26.33 4.61
N LEU A 201 -22.90 -27.50 5.25
CA LEU A 201 -21.73 -28.40 5.22
C LEU A 201 -21.64 -29.21 3.91
N TRP A 202 -22.76 -29.45 3.22
CA TRP A 202 -22.77 -30.18 1.94
C TRP A 202 -22.35 -29.30 0.75
N THR A 203 -22.57 -27.99 0.80
CA THR A 203 -22.18 -27.07 -0.29
C THR A 203 -20.67 -26.89 -0.41
N SER A 204 -19.95 -26.92 0.71
CA SER A 204 -18.50 -26.69 0.74
C SER A 204 -17.70 -27.92 0.32
N TYR A 205 -18.18 -29.12 0.66
CA TYR A 205 -17.46 -30.37 0.34
C TYR A 205 -17.51 -30.75 -1.16
N PHE A 206 -18.61 -30.41 -1.86
CA PHE A 206 -18.71 -30.66 -3.30
C PHE A 206 -18.06 -29.57 -4.17
N LYS A 207 -17.95 -28.33 -3.66
CA LYS A 207 -17.26 -27.24 -4.39
C LYS A 207 -15.74 -27.43 -4.42
N ALA A 208 -15.16 -28.06 -3.40
CA ALA A 208 -13.74 -28.40 -3.36
C ALA A 208 -13.35 -29.55 -4.32
N LYS A 209 -14.23 -30.54 -4.56
CA LYS A 209 -13.95 -31.65 -5.48
C LYS A 209 -13.88 -31.24 -6.95
N ASN A 210 -14.63 -30.22 -7.36
CA ASN A 210 -14.59 -29.71 -8.73
C ASN A 210 -13.37 -28.82 -9.02
N PHE A 211 -12.78 -28.18 -8.00
CA PHE A 211 -11.61 -27.32 -8.18
C PHE A 211 -10.31 -28.12 -8.35
N LEU A 212 -10.19 -29.26 -7.67
CA LEU A 212 -8.98 -30.11 -7.73
C LEU A 212 -8.91 -31.03 -8.95
N THR A 213 -10.02 -31.26 -9.65
CA THR A 213 -10.04 -32.08 -10.88
C THR A 213 -9.71 -31.24 -12.14
N ALA A 214 -9.79 -29.91 -12.05
CA ALA A 214 -9.49 -28.99 -13.16
C ALA A 214 -7.99 -28.66 -13.33
N TYR A 215 -7.12 -29.11 -12.42
CA TYR A 215 -5.68 -28.81 -12.42
C TYR A 215 -4.76 -30.04 -12.42
N TYR A 216 -5.30 -31.24 -12.72
CA TYR A 216 -4.49 -32.45 -12.85
C TYR A 216 -4.97 -33.31 -14.04
N GLN A 217 -4.43 -33.05 -15.23
CA GLN A 217 -4.36 -34.06 -16.30
C GLN A 217 -2.89 -34.48 -16.46
N PRO A 218 -2.50 -35.69 -16.03
CA PRO A 218 -1.19 -36.22 -16.37
C PRO A 218 -1.19 -36.66 -17.84
N ASP A 219 -0.26 -36.13 -18.62
CA ASP A 219 0.12 -36.69 -19.91
C ASP A 219 0.48 -38.18 -19.73
N GLN A 220 -0.24 -39.04 -20.43
CA GLN A 220 0.13 -40.44 -20.66
C GLN A 220 0.23 -40.63 -22.16
N GLN A 221 1.47 -40.78 -22.64
CA GLN A 221 1.78 -41.20 -24.00
C GLN A 221 1.81 -42.74 -24.05
N MET A 222 1.34 -43.29 -25.18
CA MET A 222 1.42 -44.69 -25.67
C MET A 222 0.36 -45.67 -25.13
N ASP A 223 -0.45 -46.27 -26.03
CA ASP A 223 -0.07 -47.56 -26.63
C ASP A 223 -0.90 -47.92 -27.89
N SER A 224 -0.29 -48.80 -28.66
CA SER A 224 -0.58 -49.47 -29.91
C SER A 224 -1.91 -50.24 -30.06
N ALA A 225 -2.17 -50.59 -31.33
CA ALA A 225 -2.91 -51.76 -31.86
C ALA A 225 -4.21 -51.43 -32.64
N TYR A 226 -4.09 -51.44 -33.98
CA TYR A 226 -5.20 -51.58 -34.92
C TYR A 226 -5.01 -52.90 -35.70
N TYR A 227 -5.96 -53.82 -35.56
CA TYR A 227 -6.17 -54.99 -36.43
C TYR A 227 -7.68 -55.28 -36.54
N GLY A 228 -8.16 -55.45 -37.78
CA GLY A 228 -9.45 -56.07 -38.17
C GLY A 228 -10.67 -55.17 -38.00
N GLU A 229 -11.55 -54.95 -38.98
CA GLU A 229 -11.98 -55.78 -40.12
C GLU A 229 -11.93 -55.06 -41.48
#